data_AF-A0A2A5XQM7-F1
#
_entry.id   AF-A0A2A5XQM7-F1
#
_cell.length_a   1.000
_cell.length_b   1.000
_cell.length_c   1.000
_cell.angle_alpha   90.00
_cell.angle_beta   90.00
_cell.angle_gamma   90.00
#
_symmetry.space_group_name_H-M   'P 1'
#
loop_
_entity.id
_entity.type
_entity.pdbx_description
1 polymer ?
#
loop_
_entity_poly.entity_id
_entity_poly.type
_entity_poly.pdbx_seq_one_letter_code
_entity_poly.pdbx_strand_id
1 'polypeptide(L)'
;MVNFKIKLLLTVSFFVLNIINCFSQKIFIPVNDPEIISIYKLGEKDKDGAYISRDSSGNIRIKGKFDKLKPVGKWYVFFENGKLMSNYSYSQTGSLDGTFVEYFYDGKIKIIGKFEENIQVGIWKTFYFNGELETEGQMLNGKRYKQWKYYFKSGNLKEISNYNVDGLLHGELIAFDDYGTVVSKANYIKNKVDGEYLEFYYNGRVALRGYYKLGYKDSVWTEFSQFRNISFEKRYKNDLAHSKWIYYYPNTNIIQKEEHYYNGIKDGIFNEYYFNRNLAKSYRYKNNLEEGEYNEFLPDGTLSVKGNFKNGLKDGLWESFREDGSIFSIGVFKNDFQNGSWKFFHRSGNISSEGIFGNGFEIDQWIYYYDQGQLDEIGSYSYGLKNGIWGRFHKNGILKIEEIYNLGRLINVTDYFLSDGSNVSSGTLKDGDGELIDYYDNGSLFSISNYMEGYLNGEYKEFHLNGKNSIIGNYKNNLKVGYWYTYNKRGLEVKKEKYD
;
A
#
# COMPACT_ATOMS: atom_id res chain seq x y z
N MET A 1 30.96 -10.75 -2.04
CA MET A 1 30.40 -10.88 -3.40
C MET A 1 29.40 -9.75 -3.61
N VAL A 2 29.38 -9.23 -4.84
CA VAL A 2 29.04 -7.86 -5.21
C VAL A 2 27.57 -7.49 -4.95
N ASN A 3 27.36 -6.40 -4.22
CA ASN A 3 26.09 -5.77 -3.92
C ASN A 3 25.70 -4.84 -5.10
N PHE A 4 24.85 -5.29 -6.02
CA PHE A 4 24.24 -4.42 -7.04
C PHE A 4 22.91 -3.87 -6.52
N LYS A 5 22.97 -2.70 -5.87
CA LYS A 5 21.80 -1.84 -5.64
C LYS A 5 21.46 -1.14 -6.97
N ILE A 6 20.53 -1.69 -7.73
CA ILE A 6 19.83 -0.96 -8.80
C ILE A 6 18.79 -0.08 -8.12
N LYS A 7 19.14 1.20 -7.90
CA LYS A 7 18.17 2.28 -7.68
C LYS A 7 17.39 2.46 -8.99
N LEU A 8 16.25 1.80 -9.11
CA LEU A 8 15.28 2.15 -10.15
C LEU A 8 14.51 3.39 -9.68
N LEU A 9 14.58 4.46 -10.46
CA LEU A 9 13.76 5.66 -10.32
C LEU A 9 12.28 5.27 -10.41
N LEU A 10 11.64 5.11 -9.26
CA LEU A 10 10.19 5.21 -9.12
C LEU A 10 9.89 6.66 -8.75
N THR A 11 9.95 7.55 -9.73
CA THR A 11 9.16 8.79 -9.68
C THR A 11 7.71 8.37 -9.86
N VAL A 12 7.10 7.87 -8.79
CA VAL A 12 5.65 7.83 -8.66
C VAL A 12 5.25 9.28 -8.54
N SER A 13 4.97 9.92 -9.67
CA SER A 13 4.17 11.14 -9.71
C SER A 13 2.79 10.76 -9.18
N PHE A 14 2.66 10.77 -7.86
CA PHE A 14 1.39 10.98 -7.19
C PHE A 14 0.94 12.38 -7.63
N PHE A 15 0.29 12.47 -8.79
CA PHE A 15 -0.69 13.52 -9.00
C PHE A 15 -1.82 13.21 -8.03
N VAL A 16 -1.67 13.73 -6.81
CA VAL A 16 -2.78 14.00 -5.92
C VAL A 16 -3.85 14.63 -6.80
N LEU A 17 -5.04 14.00 -6.85
CA LEU A 17 -6.26 14.66 -7.26
C LEU A 17 -6.38 15.93 -6.42
N ASN A 18 -5.77 17.01 -6.90
CA ASN A 18 -6.36 18.32 -6.72
C ASN A 18 -7.69 18.17 -7.43
N ILE A 19 -8.71 17.79 -6.64
CA ILE A 19 -10.08 18.16 -6.88
C ILE A 19 -9.97 19.57 -7.45
N ILE A 20 -10.19 19.69 -8.76
CA ILE A 20 -10.31 20.99 -9.39
C ILE A 20 -11.50 21.56 -8.67
N ASN A 21 -11.22 22.32 -7.60
CA ASN A 21 -12.17 23.21 -6.98
C ASN A 21 -12.64 24.03 -8.17
N CYS A 22 -13.83 23.67 -8.65
CA CYS A 22 -14.48 24.31 -9.76
C CYS A 22 -14.58 25.76 -9.32
N PHE A 23 -13.60 26.57 -9.73
CA PHE A 23 -13.46 27.92 -9.24
C PHE A 23 -14.75 28.62 -9.62
N SER A 24 -15.49 28.94 -8.56
CA SER A 24 -16.58 29.90 -8.46
C SER A 24 -16.72 30.75 -9.72
N GLN A 25 -17.85 30.60 -10.42
CA GLN A 25 -18.28 31.56 -11.44
C GLN A 25 -18.35 32.95 -10.81
N LYS A 26 -17.31 33.76 -11.00
CA LYS A 26 -17.43 35.20 -10.89
C LYS A 26 -16.75 35.86 -12.07
N ILE A 27 -17.55 36.19 -13.08
CA ILE A 27 -17.32 37.40 -13.87
C ILE A 27 -18.55 38.27 -13.67
N PHE A 28 -18.58 38.97 -12.53
CA PHE A 28 -19.42 40.14 -12.35
C PHE A 28 -18.55 41.37 -12.60
N ILE A 29 -18.81 42.05 -13.71
CA ILE A 29 -18.30 43.38 -14.06
C ILE A 29 -19.48 43.97 -14.85
N PRO A 30 -19.98 45.19 -14.57
CA PRO A 30 -19.15 46.38 -14.45
C PRO A 30 -19.57 47.38 -13.37
N VAL A 31 -18.56 48.11 -12.88
CA VAL A 31 -18.66 49.28 -12.00
C VAL A 31 -18.87 48.95 -10.51
N ASN A 32 -17.76 48.75 -9.82
CA ASN A 32 -17.69 48.77 -8.35
C ASN A 32 -17.39 50.20 -7.83
N ASP A 33 -17.84 51.22 -8.59
CA ASP A 33 -17.59 52.61 -8.28
C ASP A 33 -18.68 53.13 -7.33
N PRO A 34 -18.34 53.49 -6.08
CA PRO A 34 -19.31 53.94 -5.09
C PRO A 34 -20.03 55.23 -5.51
N GLU A 35 -19.44 56.05 -6.39
CA GLU A 35 -19.96 57.33 -6.84
C GLU A 35 -21.03 57.14 -7.94
N ILE A 36 -20.83 56.17 -8.85
CA ILE A 36 -21.89 55.76 -9.78
C ILE A 36 -23.03 55.07 -9.03
N ILE A 37 -22.71 54.20 -8.07
CA ILE A 37 -23.72 53.52 -7.24
C ILE A 37 -24.48 54.52 -6.36
N SER A 38 -23.81 55.56 -5.83
CA SER A 38 -24.44 56.61 -5.04
C SER A 38 -25.32 57.51 -5.90
N ILE A 39 -24.94 57.84 -7.15
CA ILE A 39 -25.81 58.54 -8.11
C ILE A 39 -27.06 57.68 -8.42
N TYR A 40 -26.89 56.37 -8.61
CA TYR A 40 -28.00 55.42 -8.80
C TYR A 40 -28.94 55.33 -7.58
N LYS A 41 -28.43 55.52 -6.35
CA LYS A 41 -29.19 55.35 -5.10
C LYS A 41 -29.74 56.65 -4.48
N LEU A 42 -29.04 57.76 -4.63
CA LEU A 42 -29.31 59.04 -3.95
C LEU A 42 -29.91 60.10 -4.87
N GLY A 43 -29.95 59.87 -6.19
CA GLY A 43 -30.72 60.71 -7.12
C GLY A 43 -30.19 62.13 -7.33
N GLU A 44 -28.99 62.49 -6.87
CA GLU A 44 -28.45 63.83 -7.07
C GLU A 44 -27.58 63.93 -8.32
N LYS A 45 -28.25 64.09 -9.49
CA LYS A 45 -27.77 64.95 -10.58
C LYS A 45 -28.91 65.29 -11.55
N ASP A 46 -29.52 66.45 -11.37
CA ASP A 46 -30.67 66.96 -12.15
C ASP A 46 -30.32 67.58 -13.52
N LYS A 47 -29.11 67.35 -14.06
CA LYS A 47 -28.66 68.01 -15.30
C LYS A 47 -28.24 67.02 -16.39
N ASP A 48 -29.00 67.04 -17.48
CA ASP A 48 -28.68 66.41 -18.75
C ASP A 48 -27.27 66.81 -19.23
N GLY A 49 -26.52 65.87 -19.79
CA GLY A 49 -25.25 66.18 -20.47
C GLY A 49 -24.02 65.43 -19.97
N ALA A 50 -22.84 66.01 -20.22
CA ALA A 50 -21.56 65.36 -19.99
C ALA A 50 -21.26 65.17 -18.49
N TYR A 51 -20.84 63.97 -18.12
CA TYR A 51 -20.39 63.62 -16.79
C TYR A 51 -18.87 63.45 -16.78
N ILE A 52 -18.20 64.07 -15.81
CA ILE A 52 -16.77 63.92 -15.55
C ILE A 52 -16.57 63.81 -14.03
N SER A 53 -15.98 62.72 -13.56
CA SER A 53 -15.48 62.59 -12.17
C SER A 53 -13.96 62.74 -12.16
N ARG A 54 -13.42 63.34 -11.09
CA ARG A 54 -12.00 63.63 -10.91
C ARG A 54 -11.53 63.19 -9.51
N ASP A 55 -10.29 62.78 -9.39
CA ASP A 55 -9.68 62.49 -8.08
C ASP A 55 -9.28 63.77 -7.32
N SER A 56 -8.76 63.59 -6.09
CA SER A 56 -8.26 64.69 -5.23
C SER A 56 -7.11 65.48 -5.86
N SER A 57 -6.44 64.94 -6.88
CA SER A 57 -5.37 65.60 -7.64
C SER A 57 -5.88 66.26 -8.92
N GLY A 58 -7.19 66.20 -9.21
CA GLY A 58 -7.82 66.79 -10.39
C GLY A 58 -7.79 65.92 -11.65
N ASN A 59 -7.24 64.71 -11.61
CA ASN A 59 -7.18 63.81 -12.76
C ASN A 59 -8.55 63.21 -13.05
N ILE A 60 -8.94 63.14 -14.32
CA ILE A 60 -10.22 62.53 -14.74
C ILE A 60 -10.20 61.05 -14.43
N ARG A 61 -11.20 60.56 -13.70
CA ARG A 61 -11.39 59.14 -13.39
C ARG A 61 -12.52 58.52 -14.19
N ILE A 62 -13.59 59.25 -14.46
CA ILE A 62 -14.73 58.76 -15.21
C ILE A 62 -15.21 59.84 -16.17
N LYS A 63 -15.59 59.45 -17.38
CA LYS A 63 -16.23 60.33 -18.38
C LYS A 63 -17.41 59.60 -19.03
N GLY A 64 -18.56 60.26 -19.12
CA GLY A 64 -19.78 59.70 -19.70
C GLY A 64 -20.83 60.74 -20.02
N LYS A 65 -22.07 60.31 -20.24
CA LYS A 65 -23.22 61.19 -20.48
C LYS A 65 -24.45 60.65 -19.73
N PHE A 66 -25.22 61.57 -19.14
CA PHE A 66 -26.57 61.30 -18.66
C PHE A 66 -27.62 61.91 -19.59
N ASP A 67 -28.72 61.19 -19.76
CA ASP A 67 -30.01 61.71 -20.21
C ASP A 67 -30.96 61.61 -19.02
N LYS A 68 -31.29 62.76 -18.42
CA LYS A 68 -31.93 62.90 -17.11
C LYS A 68 -31.12 62.17 -16.03
N LEU A 69 -31.72 61.12 -15.45
CA LEU A 69 -31.10 60.27 -14.42
C LEU A 69 -30.52 58.97 -14.99
N LYS A 70 -30.54 58.78 -16.32
CA LYS A 70 -30.12 57.53 -16.97
C LYS A 70 -28.76 57.71 -17.66
N PRO A 71 -27.79 56.82 -17.40
CA PRO A 71 -26.54 56.85 -18.15
C PRO A 71 -26.81 56.42 -19.60
N VAL A 72 -26.24 57.13 -20.57
CA VAL A 72 -26.43 56.82 -22.00
C VAL A 72 -25.11 56.93 -22.76
N GLY A 73 -24.99 56.19 -23.86
CA GLY A 73 -23.84 56.27 -24.76
C GLY A 73 -22.56 55.69 -24.15
N LYS A 74 -21.40 56.09 -24.68
CA LYS A 74 -20.08 55.56 -24.27
C LYS A 74 -19.60 56.16 -22.96
N TRP A 75 -19.13 55.30 -22.07
CA TRP A 75 -18.51 55.61 -20.81
C TRP A 75 -17.05 55.15 -20.80
N TYR A 76 -16.20 55.94 -20.16
CA TYR A 76 -14.77 55.73 -20.07
C TYR A 76 -14.34 55.86 -18.61
N VAL A 77 -13.53 54.92 -18.13
CA VAL A 77 -12.93 54.95 -16.80
C VAL A 77 -11.41 54.96 -16.97
N PHE A 78 -10.71 55.73 -16.16
CA PHE A 78 -9.27 55.96 -16.27
C PHE A 78 -8.54 55.56 -14.98
N PHE A 79 -7.32 55.03 -15.14
CA PHE A 79 -6.37 54.79 -14.06
C PHE A 79 -5.83 56.09 -13.47
N GLU A 80 -5.10 55.99 -12.35
CA GLU A 80 -4.48 57.15 -11.69
C GLU A 80 -3.48 57.90 -12.58
N ASN A 81 -2.83 57.16 -13.47
CA ASN A 81 -1.88 57.69 -14.44
C ASN A 81 -2.57 58.30 -15.69
N GLY A 82 -3.91 58.39 -15.71
CA GLY A 82 -4.68 58.93 -16.83
C GLY A 82 -4.87 58.00 -18.04
N LYS A 83 -4.32 56.77 -18.02
CA LYS A 83 -4.56 55.78 -19.07
C LYS A 83 -5.97 55.19 -18.95
N LEU A 84 -6.54 54.74 -20.07
CA LEU A 84 -7.86 54.13 -20.12
C LEU A 84 -7.86 52.79 -19.36
N MET A 85 -8.74 52.66 -18.37
CA MET A 85 -8.96 51.45 -17.59
C MET A 85 -10.10 50.61 -18.15
N SER A 86 -11.20 51.24 -18.55
CA SER A 86 -12.30 50.53 -19.22
C SER A 86 -13.14 51.45 -20.08
N ASN A 87 -13.82 50.88 -21.08
CA ASN A 87 -14.90 51.54 -21.79
C ASN A 87 -16.07 50.58 -22.04
N TYR A 88 -17.27 51.14 -21.99
CA TYR A 88 -18.53 50.41 -22.18
C TYR A 88 -19.63 51.38 -22.60
N SER A 89 -20.79 50.87 -22.99
CA SER A 89 -21.90 51.70 -23.46
C SER A 89 -23.19 51.38 -22.71
N TYR A 90 -24.02 52.41 -22.54
CA TYR A 90 -25.41 52.28 -22.10
C TYR A 90 -26.36 52.61 -23.25
N SER A 91 -27.44 51.84 -23.35
CA SER A 91 -28.61 52.11 -24.17
C SER A 91 -29.35 53.36 -23.70
N GLN A 92 -30.31 53.84 -24.51
CA GLN A 92 -31.16 55.00 -24.14
C GLN A 92 -32.04 54.73 -22.91
N THR A 93 -32.27 53.47 -22.57
CA THR A 93 -33.07 53.10 -21.40
C THR A 93 -32.26 53.06 -20.11
N GLY A 94 -30.93 53.22 -20.18
CA GLY A 94 -30.02 53.18 -19.04
C GLY A 94 -29.40 51.81 -18.77
N SER A 95 -29.65 50.81 -19.62
CA SER A 95 -29.04 49.47 -19.49
C SER A 95 -27.74 49.36 -20.26
N LEU A 96 -26.75 48.65 -19.71
CA LEU A 96 -25.50 48.31 -20.39
C LEU A 96 -25.80 47.53 -21.66
N ASP A 97 -25.31 48.04 -22.78
CA ASP A 97 -25.59 47.50 -24.09
C ASP A 97 -24.42 47.79 -25.04
N GLY A 98 -23.93 46.76 -25.71
CA GLY A 98 -22.80 46.83 -26.62
C GLY A 98 -21.49 46.30 -26.02
N THR A 99 -20.38 46.70 -26.64
CA THR A 99 -19.05 46.18 -26.30
C THR A 99 -18.56 46.73 -24.97
N PHE A 100 -18.07 45.84 -24.11
CA PHE A 100 -17.32 46.14 -22.91
C PHE A 100 -15.84 45.80 -23.13
N VAL A 101 -14.94 46.71 -22.76
CA VAL A 101 -13.49 46.48 -22.78
C VAL A 101 -12.88 47.00 -21.49
N GLU A 102 -12.04 46.19 -20.87
CA GLU A 102 -11.18 46.56 -19.75
C GLU A 102 -9.71 46.38 -20.15
N TYR A 103 -8.84 47.25 -19.65
CA TYR A 103 -7.42 47.26 -19.96
C TYR A 103 -6.58 47.05 -18.69
N PHE A 104 -5.35 46.57 -18.87
CA PHE A 104 -4.30 46.64 -17.88
C PHE A 104 -3.70 48.05 -17.80
N TYR A 105 -2.93 48.33 -16.75
CA TYR A 105 -2.29 49.65 -16.54
C TYR A 105 -1.34 50.06 -17.67
N ASP A 106 -0.83 49.09 -18.44
CA ASP A 106 0.06 49.32 -19.59
C ASP A 106 -0.70 49.67 -20.88
N GLY A 107 -2.02 49.44 -20.90
CA GLY A 107 -2.92 49.69 -22.03
C GLY A 107 -3.29 48.44 -22.85
N LYS A 108 -2.79 47.26 -22.49
CA LYS A 108 -3.22 46.00 -23.14
C LYS A 108 -4.63 45.63 -22.70
N ILE A 109 -5.39 44.97 -23.59
CA ILE A 109 -6.73 44.48 -23.24
C ILE A 109 -6.60 43.42 -22.16
N LYS A 110 -7.42 43.54 -21.12
CA LYS A 110 -7.57 42.57 -20.02
C LYS A 110 -8.83 41.73 -20.21
N ILE A 111 -9.94 42.37 -20.59
CA ILE A 111 -11.25 41.73 -20.80
C ILE A 111 -11.95 42.39 -21.97
N ILE A 112 -12.63 41.60 -22.81
CA ILE A 112 -13.53 42.09 -23.84
C ILE A 112 -14.76 41.18 -23.93
N GLY A 113 -15.94 41.78 -24.11
CA GLY A 113 -17.20 41.07 -24.21
C GLY A 113 -18.34 41.96 -24.66
N LYS A 114 -19.57 41.42 -24.64
CA LYS A 114 -20.78 42.13 -25.03
C LYS A 114 -21.85 42.04 -23.94
N PHE A 115 -22.54 43.15 -23.71
CA PHE A 115 -23.79 43.21 -22.95
C PHE A 115 -24.97 43.43 -23.90
N GLU A 116 -26.11 42.81 -23.57
CA GLU A 116 -27.44 43.13 -24.10
C GLU A 116 -28.35 43.31 -22.88
N GLU A 117 -28.91 44.50 -22.70
CA GLU A 117 -29.79 44.85 -21.58
C GLU A 117 -29.26 44.44 -20.18
N ASN A 118 -28.02 44.81 -19.85
CA ASN A 118 -27.30 44.44 -18.61
C ASN A 118 -26.88 42.96 -18.50
N ILE A 119 -27.15 42.13 -19.51
CA ILE A 119 -26.86 40.70 -19.49
C ILE A 119 -25.65 40.41 -20.37
N GLN A 120 -24.69 39.64 -19.85
CA GLN A 120 -23.53 39.20 -20.64
C GLN A 120 -23.97 38.20 -21.71
N VAL A 121 -23.63 38.49 -22.96
CA VAL A 121 -23.95 37.67 -24.13
C VAL A 121 -22.78 37.59 -25.10
N GLY A 122 -22.85 36.66 -26.04
CA GLY A 122 -21.87 36.55 -27.12
C GLY A 122 -20.52 36.05 -26.62
N ILE A 123 -19.46 36.35 -27.36
CA ILE A 123 -18.12 35.86 -27.05
C ILE A 123 -17.44 36.78 -26.03
N TRP A 124 -16.95 36.17 -24.96
CA TRP A 124 -16.15 36.83 -23.93
C TRP A 124 -14.72 36.31 -24.00
N LYS A 125 -13.76 37.23 -23.83
CA LYS A 125 -12.33 36.91 -23.79
C LYS A 125 -11.66 37.62 -22.62
N THR A 126 -10.77 36.93 -21.93
CA THR A 126 -9.84 37.52 -20.97
C THR A 126 -8.41 37.27 -21.42
N PHE A 127 -7.50 38.14 -21.01
CA PHE A 127 -6.10 38.09 -21.41
C PHE A 127 -5.20 38.20 -20.19
N TYR A 128 -4.04 37.57 -20.26
CA TYR A 128 -2.96 37.75 -19.31
C TYR A 128 -2.28 39.12 -19.49
N PHE A 129 -1.54 39.55 -18.46
CA PHE A 129 -0.78 40.81 -18.50
C PHE A 129 0.26 40.85 -19.64
N ASN A 130 0.77 39.70 -20.09
CA ASN A 130 1.67 39.64 -21.24
C ASN A 130 0.94 39.91 -22.58
N GLY A 131 -0.39 39.83 -22.62
CA GLY A 131 -1.23 40.01 -23.80
C GLY A 131 -1.74 38.70 -24.40
N GLU A 132 -1.29 37.56 -23.90
CA GLU A 132 -1.77 36.24 -24.35
C GLU A 132 -3.20 35.99 -23.89
N LEU A 133 -3.98 35.26 -24.71
CA LEU A 133 -5.35 34.89 -24.38
C LEU A 133 -5.33 34.02 -23.11
N GLU A 134 -6.21 34.30 -22.15
CA GLU A 134 -6.35 33.54 -20.91
C GLU A 134 -7.61 32.66 -20.95
N THR A 135 -8.74 33.24 -21.37
CA THR A 135 -9.99 32.50 -21.58
C THR A 135 -10.73 33.02 -22.81
N GLU A 136 -11.47 32.13 -23.48
CA GLU A 136 -12.51 32.53 -24.43
C GLU A 136 -13.72 31.59 -24.35
N GLY A 137 -14.92 32.13 -24.55
CA GLY A 137 -16.12 31.31 -24.64
C GLY A 137 -17.39 32.12 -24.84
N GLN A 138 -18.48 31.41 -25.10
CA GLN A 138 -19.79 32.03 -25.31
C GLN A 138 -20.52 32.22 -23.97
N MET A 139 -21.08 33.40 -23.76
CA MET A 139 -22.05 33.70 -22.70
C MET A 139 -23.46 33.71 -23.28
N LEU A 140 -24.39 33.08 -22.57
CA LEU A 140 -25.82 33.09 -22.82
C LEU A 140 -26.52 33.43 -21.51
N ASN A 141 -27.32 34.49 -21.50
CA ASN A 141 -28.08 34.93 -20.33
C ASN A 141 -27.22 35.10 -19.06
N GLY A 142 -26.01 35.67 -19.20
CA GLY A 142 -25.11 35.88 -18.07
C GLY A 142 -24.37 34.61 -17.61
N LYS A 143 -24.47 33.49 -18.34
CA LYS A 143 -23.88 32.21 -17.98
C LYS A 143 -23.02 31.64 -19.10
N ARG A 144 -22.00 30.85 -18.75
CA ARG A 144 -21.18 30.13 -19.74
C ARG A 144 -22.04 29.18 -20.55
N TYR A 145 -21.82 29.12 -21.86
CA TYR A 145 -22.59 28.29 -22.77
C TYR A 145 -21.69 27.66 -23.83
N LYS A 146 -21.97 26.40 -24.20
CA LYS A 146 -21.16 25.60 -25.13
C LYS A 146 -19.70 25.54 -24.66
N GLN A 147 -18.76 25.63 -25.61
CA GLN A 147 -17.35 25.44 -25.37
C GLN A 147 -16.71 26.72 -24.81
N TRP A 148 -15.95 26.53 -23.74
CA TRP A 148 -15.01 27.50 -23.19
C TRP A 148 -13.61 26.92 -23.27
N LYS A 149 -12.66 27.77 -23.66
CA LYS A 149 -11.25 27.44 -23.72
C LYS A 149 -10.49 28.27 -22.70
N TYR A 150 -9.54 27.63 -22.06
CA TYR A 150 -8.62 28.25 -21.12
C TYR A 150 -7.21 27.98 -21.61
N TYR A 151 -6.32 28.93 -21.40
CA TYR A 151 -4.95 28.88 -21.91
C TYR A 151 -3.96 29.08 -20.77
N PHE A 152 -2.74 28.59 -20.95
CA PHE A 152 -1.60 28.93 -20.12
C PHE A 152 -1.02 30.28 -20.52
N LYS A 153 -0.16 30.85 -19.67
CA LYS A 153 0.58 32.09 -19.99
C LYS A 153 1.50 31.96 -21.20
N SER A 154 1.85 30.72 -21.58
CA SER A 154 2.62 30.37 -22.78
C SER A 154 1.81 30.53 -24.07
N GLY A 155 0.47 30.66 -23.98
CA GLY A 155 -0.45 30.62 -25.12
C GLY A 155 -0.96 29.22 -25.46
N ASN A 156 -0.40 28.16 -24.84
CA ASN A 156 -0.89 26.79 -25.06
C ASN A 156 -2.25 26.58 -24.40
N LEU A 157 -3.06 25.74 -25.03
CA LEU A 157 -4.37 25.37 -24.50
C LEU A 157 -4.18 24.62 -23.17
N LYS A 158 -4.95 25.01 -22.16
CA LYS A 158 -4.96 24.42 -20.82
C LYS A 158 -6.17 23.52 -20.62
N GLU A 159 -7.32 23.95 -21.09
CA GLU A 159 -8.58 23.25 -20.85
C GLU A 159 -9.61 23.61 -21.92
N ILE A 160 -10.43 22.62 -22.31
CA ILE A 160 -11.69 22.81 -23.03
C ILE A 160 -12.80 22.29 -22.12
N SER A 161 -13.79 23.13 -21.83
CA SER A 161 -14.95 22.78 -21.01
C SER A 161 -16.25 23.09 -21.74
N ASN A 162 -17.23 22.18 -21.68
CA ASN A 162 -18.54 22.35 -22.31
C ASN A 162 -19.64 22.65 -21.29
N TYR A 163 -20.49 23.64 -21.55
CA TYR A 163 -21.57 24.08 -20.66
C TYR A 163 -22.94 24.01 -21.34
N ASN A 164 -23.96 23.57 -20.61
CA ASN A 164 -25.36 23.58 -21.07
C ASN A 164 -25.99 24.99 -20.97
N VAL A 165 -27.26 25.10 -21.36
CA VAL A 165 -28.03 26.36 -21.30
C VAL A 165 -28.18 26.95 -19.89
N ASP A 166 -28.02 26.13 -18.85
CA ASP A 166 -28.13 26.55 -17.45
C ASP A 166 -26.80 27.06 -16.88
N GLY A 167 -25.72 27.01 -17.67
CA GLY A 167 -24.37 27.35 -17.23
C GLY A 167 -23.65 26.25 -16.45
N LEU A 168 -24.17 25.02 -16.49
CA LEU A 168 -23.59 23.86 -15.80
C LEU A 168 -22.69 23.09 -16.77
N LEU A 169 -21.55 22.62 -16.28
CA LEU A 169 -20.63 21.76 -17.02
C LEU A 169 -21.37 20.50 -17.48
N HIS A 170 -21.39 20.28 -18.79
CA HIS A 170 -22.16 19.24 -19.45
C HIS A 170 -21.49 18.88 -20.79
N GLY A 171 -21.13 17.61 -20.96
CA GLY A 171 -20.32 17.12 -22.08
C GLY A 171 -18.86 16.89 -21.70
N GLU A 172 -18.00 16.79 -22.71
CA GLU A 172 -16.58 16.48 -22.53
C GLU A 172 -15.82 17.68 -21.93
N LEU A 173 -14.89 17.39 -21.03
CA LEU A 173 -13.83 18.28 -20.57
C LEU A 173 -12.50 17.65 -20.96
N ILE A 174 -11.63 18.43 -21.60
CA ILE A 174 -10.29 18.02 -22.00
C ILE A 174 -9.28 18.93 -21.31
N ALA A 175 -8.36 18.36 -20.55
CA ALA A 175 -7.26 19.09 -19.92
C ALA A 175 -5.94 18.80 -20.64
N PHE A 176 -5.08 19.80 -20.69
CA PHE A 176 -3.79 19.77 -21.35
C PHE A 176 -2.68 20.21 -20.39
N ASP A 177 -1.45 19.77 -20.63
CA ASP A 177 -0.26 20.34 -20.03
C ASP A 177 0.24 21.59 -20.79
N ASP A 178 1.23 22.29 -20.23
CA ASP A 178 1.79 23.51 -20.83
C ASP A 178 2.58 23.25 -22.13
N TYR A 179 2.73 21.99 -22.54
CA TYR A 179 3.30 21.59 -23.83
C TYR A 179 2.23 21.25 -24.88
N GLY A 180 0.94 21.32 -24.51
CA GLY A 180 -0.18 21.00 -25.39
C GLY A 180 -0.52 19.50 -25.45
N THR A 181 0.06 18.67 -24.57
CA THR A 181 -0.28 17.25 -24.47
C THR A 181 -1.57 17.10 -23.67
N VAL A 182 -2.51 16.28 -24.15
CA VAL A 182 -3.71 15.93 -23.39
C VAL A 182 -3.30 15.15 -22.15
N VAL A 183 -3.71 15.61 -20.96
CA VAL A 183 -3.44 14.94 -19.68
C VAL A 183 -4.65 14.15 -19.18
N SER A 184 -5.86 14.62 -19.46
CA SER A 184 -7.09 13.90 -19.09
C SER A 184 -8.30 14.29 -19.94
N LYS A 185 -9.27 13.38 -19.98
CA LYS A 185 -10.60 13.57 -20.56
C LYS A 185 -11.65 13.05 -19.61
N ALA A 186 -12.73 13.81 -19.44
CA ALA A 186 -13.84 13.46 -18.58
C ALA A 186 -15.16 13.90 -19.19
N ASN A 187 -16.22 13.11 -19.03
CA ASN A 187 -17.57 13.51 -19.40
C ASN A 187 -18.33 14.01 -18.18
N TYR A 188 -19.15 15.05 -18.35
CA TYR A 188 -19.94 15.65 -17.28
C TYR A 188 -21.43 15.68 -17.63
N ILE A 189 -22.27 15.44 -16.63
CA ILE A 189 -23.71 15.72 -16.65
C ILE A 189 -24.02 16.63 -15.47
N LYS A 190 -24.35 17.91 -15.75
CA LYS A 190 -24.76 18.90 -14.74
C LYS A 190 -23.76 18.99 -13.58
N ASN A 191 -22.51 19.37 -13.90
CA ASN A 191 -21.36 19.48 -12.98
C ASN A 191 -20.85 18.19 -12.33
N LYS A 192 -21.50 17.04 -12.56
CA LYS A 192 -21.03 15.75 -12.05
C LYS A 192 -20.34 14.97 -13.16
N VAL A 193 -19.18 14.38 -12.87
CA VAL A 193 -18.52 13.48 -13.82
C VAL A 193 -19.43 12.27 -14.05
N ASP A 194 -19.73 11.96 -15.29
CA ASP A 194 -20.60 10.85 -15.67
C ASP A 194 -20.20 10.34 -17.05
N GLY A 195 -19.90 9.04 -17.15
CA GLY A 195 -19.36 8.41 -18.35
C GLY A 195 -17.88 8.08 -18.24
N GLU A 196 -17.24 7.93 -19.40
CA GLU A 196 -15.84 7.51 -19.49
C GLU A 196 -14.89 8.62 -19.02
N TYR A 197 -13.87 8.19 -18.28
CA TYR A 197 -12.75 8.99 -17.82
C TYR A 197 -11.43 8.39 -18.30
N LEU A 198 -10.54 9.26 -18.78
CA LEU A 198 -9.23 8.89 -19.30
C LEU A 198 -8.15 9.80 -18.72
N GLU A 199 -7.03 9.22 -18.33
CA GLU A 199 -5.76 9.92 -18.09
C GLU A 199 -4.72 9.42 -19.08
N PHE A 200 -3.77 10.27 -19.41
CA PHE A 200 -2.76 9.99 -20.42
C PHE A 200 -1.34 10.23 -19.89
N TYR A 201 -0.41 9.42 -20.37
CA TYR A 201 1.02 9.71 -20.24
C TYR A 201 1.43 10.85 -21.17
N TYR A 202 2.60 11.44 -20.90
CA TYR A 202 3.22 12.49 -21.74
C TYR A 202 3.40 12.09 -23.21
N ASN A 203 3.41 10.78 -23.52
CA ASN A 203 3.51 10.25 -24.88
C ASN A 203 2.14 10.03 -25.55
N GLY A 204 1.05 10.49 -24.94
CA GLY A 204 -0.33 10.37 -25.45
C GLY A 204 -0.97 8.99 -25.27
N ARG A 205 -0.30 8.02 -24.65
CA ARG A 205 -0.89 6.71 -24.34
C ARG A 205 -1.79 6.84 -23.11
N VAL A 206 -2.90 6.10 -23.10
CA VAL A 206 -3.79 6.01 -21.93
C VAL A 206 -3.01 5.41 -20.76
N ALA A 207 -3.00 6.11 -19.63
CA ALA A 207 -2.44 5.68 -18.36
C ALA A 207 -3.53 5.08 -17.45
N LEU A 208 -4.73 5.67 -17.46
CA LEU A 208 -5.86 5.21 -16.68
C LEU A 208 -7.14 5.34 -17.49
N ARG A 209 -8.00 4.34 -17.41
CA ARG A 209 -9.35 4.34 -18.00
C ARG A 209 -10.35 3.87 -16.98
N GLY A 210 -11.47 4.57 -16.86
CA GLY A 210 -12.54 4.19 -15.95
C GLY A 210 -13.88 4.82 -16.31
N TYR A 211 -14.87 4.54 -15.49
CA TYR A 211 -16.21 5.10 -15.64
C TYR A 211 -16.65 5.75 -14.33
N TYR A 212 -17.32 6.89 -14.47
CA TYR A 212 -18.06 7.54 -13.38
C TYR A 212 -19.55 7.43 -13.64
N LYS A 213 -20.31 7.35 -12.55
CA LYS A 213 -21.76 7.51 -12.55
C LYS A 213 -22.14 8.56 -11.51
N LEU A 214 -22.65 9.69 -11.98
CA LEU A 214 -23.07 10.83 -11.16
C LEU A 214 -22.03 11.28 -10.12
N GLY A 215 -20.75 11.27 -10.49
CA GLY A 215 -19.61 11.72 -9.69
C GLY A 215 -18.88 10.61 -8.93
N TYR A 216 -19.40 9.38 -8.90
CA TYR A 216 -18.79 8.26 -8.19
C TYR A 216 -18.14 7.27 -9.16
N LYS A 217 -16.97 6.71 -8.82
CA LYS A 217 -16.35 5.64 -9.59
C LYS A 217 -17.29 4.45 -9.68
N ASP A 218 -17.46 3.94 -10.89
CA ASP A 218 -18.32 2.80 -11.18
C ASP A 218 -17.65 1.89 -12.22
N SER A 219 -18.14 0.66 -12.34
CA SER A 219 -17.68 -0.30 -13.33
C SER A 219 -16.18 -0.58 -13.23
N VAL A 220 -15.48 -0.82 -14.34
CA VAL A 220 -14.07 -1.25 -14.32
C VAL A 220 -13.13 -0.07 -14.53
N TRP A 221 -12.12 0.00 -13.68
CA TRP A 221 -11.01 0.94 -13.75
C TRP A 221 -9.73 0.17 -14.09
N THR A 222 -9.10 0.53 -15.20
CA THR A 222 -7.92 -0.14 -15.75
C THR A 222 -6.76 0.83 -15.79
N GLU A 223 -5.65 0.49 -15.14
CA GLU A 223 -4.39 1.21 -15.27
C GLU A 223 -3.49 0.48 -16.26
N PHE A 224 -2.85 1.26 -17.13
CA PHE A 224 -1.87 0.77 -18.09
C PHE A 224 -0.51 1.37 -17.73
N SER A 225 0.55 0.58 -17.80
CA SER A 225 1.91 1.08 -17.70
C SER A 225 2.31 1.86 -18.97
N GLN A 226 3.41 2.62 -18.89
CA GLN A 226 3.96 3.35 -20.05
C GLN A 226 4.25 2.45 -21.27
N PHE A 227 4.44 1.14 -21.04
CA PHE A 227 4.69 0.12 -22.06
C PHE A 227 3.41 -0.62 -22.52
N ARG A 228 2.22 -0.13 -22.16
CA ARG A 228 0.89 -0.68 -22.52
C ARG A 228 0.49 -1.99 -21.84
N ASN A 229 1.28 -2.48 -20.89
CA ASN A 229 0.89 -3.61 -20.06
C ASN A 229 -0.14 -3.14 -19.03
N ILE A 230 -1.08 -3.99 -18.66
CA ILE A 230 -2.05 -3.66 -17.62
C ILE A 230 -1.35 -3.76 -16.26
N SER A 231 -1.52 -2.77 -15.40
CA SER A 231 -1.05 -2.83 -14.01
C SER A 231 -2.12 -3.44 -13.11
N PHE A 232 -3.37 -2.98 -13.27
CA PHE A 232 -4.53 -3.51 -12.55
C PHE A 232 -5.84 -3.29 -13.31
N GLU A 233 -6.83 -4.10 -12.94
CA GLU A 233 -8.24 -3.94 -13.28
C GLU A 233 -9.06 -4.01 -11.99
N LYS A 234 -9.65 -2.89 -11.58
CA LYS A 234 -10.40 -2.77 -10.33
C LYS A 234 -11.84 -2.42 -10.63
N ARG A 235 -12.78 -3.24 -10.16
CA ARG A 235 -14.20 -2.93 -10.29
C ARG A 235 -14.72 -2.15 -9.08
N TYR A 236 -15.49 -1.10 -9.35
CA TYR A 236 -16.11 -0.23 -8.37
C TYR A 236 -17.63 -0.17 -8.57
N LYS A 237 -18.34 0.18 -7.51
CA LYS A 237 -19.75 0.57 -7.54
C LYS A 237 -19.95 1.67 -6.51
N ASN A 238 -20.32 2.87 -6.97
CA ASN A 238 -20.47 4.07 -6.12
C ASN A 238 -19.23 4.34 -5.23
N ASP A 239 -18.04 4.42 -5.84
CA ASP A 239 -16.73 4.57 -5.18
C ASP A 239 -16.26 3.41 -4.29
N LEU A 240 -17.10 2.40 -4.05
CA LEU A 240 -16.75 1.25 -3.23
C LEU A 240 -16.17 0.12 -4.10
N ALA A 241 -15.12 -0.54 -3.61
CA ALA A 241 -14.59 -1.76 -4.21
C ALA A 241 -15.70 -2.81 -4.37
N HIS A 242 -15.83 -3.43 -5.53
CA HIS A 242 -16.92 -4.36 -5.80
C HIS A 242 -16.52 -5.44 -6.80
N SER A 243 -16.92 -6.69 -6.56
CA SER A 243 -16.52 -7.86 -7.34
C SER A 243 -15.00 -8.06 -7.30
N LYS A 244 -14.36 -8.29 -8.46
CA LYS A 244 -12.95 -8.63 -8.57
C LYS A 244 -12.06 -7.41 -8.78
N TRP A 245 -10.95 -7.38 -8.05
CA TRP A 245 -9.79 -6.54 -8.31
C TRP A 245 -8.64 -7.45 -8.74
N ILE A 246 -8.05 -7.18 -9.89
CA ILE A 246 -7.00 -7.98 -10.51
C ILE A 246 -5.75 -7.12 -10.62
N TYR A 247 -4.62 -7.67 -10.20
CA TYR A 247 -3.31 -7.02 -10.27
C TYR A 247 -2.39 -7.88 -11.12
N TYR A 248 -1.56 -7.22 -11.91
CA TYR A 248 -0.63 -7.86 -12.81
C TYR A 248 0.81 -7.57 -12.41
N TYR A 249 1.71 -8.51 -12.67
CA TYR A 249 3.14 -8.29 -12.47
C TYR A 249 3.64 -7.13 -13.35
N PRO A 250 4.55 -6.27 -12.84
CA PRO A 250 5.03 -5.11 -13.57
C PRO A 250 5.55 -5.43 -14.96
N ASN A 251 5.10 -4.66 -15.96
CA ASN A 251 5.49 -4.82 -17.36
C ASN A 251 5.16 -6.18 -17.99
N THR A 252 4.15 -6.87 -17.46
CA THR A 252 3.64 -8.13 -18.02
C THR A 252 2.12 -8.14 -18.06
N ASN A 253 1.52 -9.19 -18.64
CA ASN A 253 0.09 -9.48 -18.53
C ASN A 253 -0.15 -10.74 -17.67
N ILE A 254 0.77 -11.03 -16.73
CA ILE A 254 0.66 -12.16 -15.82
C ILE A 254 -0.02 -11.67 -14.54
N ILE A 255 -1.13 -12.30 -14.18
CA ILE A 255 -1.85 -11.99 -12.95
C ILE A 255 -0.93 -12.31 -11.77
N GLN A 256 -0.78 -11.36 -10.86
CA GLN A 256 -0.10 -11.51 -9.59
C GLN A 256 -1.10 -11.83 -8.47
N LYS A 257 -2.26 -11.17 -8.51
CA LYS A 257 -3.24 -11.22 -7.42
C LYS A 257 -4.66 -10.98 -7.91
N GLU A 258 -5.59 -11.72 -7.35
CA GLU A 258 -7.03 -11.51 -7.47
C GLU A 258 -7.64 -11.32 -6.07
N GLU A 259 -8.38 -10.23 -5.89
CA GLU A 259 -9.05 -9.88 -4.65
C GLU A 259 -10.55 -9.75 -4.88
N HIS A 260 -11.35 -10.23 -3.93
CA HIS A 260 -12.81 -10.20 -4.02
C HIS A 260 -13.42 -9.26 -2.98
N TYR A 261 -14.29 -8.36 -3.46
CA TYR A 261 -14.94 -7.33 -2.67
C TYR A 261 -16.45 -7.33 -2.87
N TYR A 262 -17.19 -6.95 -1.84
CA TYR A 262 -18.60 -6.63 -1.92
C TYR A 262 -18.87 -5.33 -1.17
N ASN A 263 -19.19 -4.24 -1.88
CA ASN A 263 -19.50 -2.94 -1.28
C ASN A 263 -18.39 -2.41 -0.34
N GLY A 264 -17.13 -2.52 -0.77
CA GLY A 264 -15.97 -1.99 -0.07
C GLY A 264 -15.35 -2.92 0.96
N ILE A 265 -15.99 -4.04 1.29
CA ILE A 265 -15.45 -5.05 2.22
C ILE A 265 -14.89 -6.25 1.45
N LYS A 266 -13.81 -6.84 1.94
CA LYS A 266 -13.26 -8.10 1.45
C LYS A 266 -14.25 -9.23 1.76
N ASP A 267 -14.73 -9.91 0.72
CA ASP A 267 -15.68 -11.01 0.83
C ASP A 267 -15.56 -11.91 -0.40
N GLY A 268 -15.21 -13.18 -0.18
CA GLY A 268 -14.95 -14.16 -1.23
C GLY A 268 -13.52 -14.69 -1.22
N ILE A 269 -13.13 -15.29 -2.34
CA ILE A 269 -11.84 -15.98 -2.51
C ILE A 269 -10.78 -14.99 -2.99
N PHE A 270 -9.57 -15.12 -2.46
CA PHE A 270 -8.40 -14.34 -2.79
C PHE A 270 -7.34 -15.30 -3.30
N ASN A 271 -6.77 -14.98 -4.45
CA ASN A 271 -5.73 -15.78 -5.08
C ASN A 271 -4.48 -14.94 -5.29
N GLU A 272 -3.33 -15.50 -4.98
CA GLU A 272 -2.02 -14.97 -5.37
C GLU A 272 -1.35 -15.99 -6.26
N TYR A 273 -0.65 -15.51 -7.28
CA TYR A 273 -0.01 -16.35 -8.29
C TYR A 273 1.47 -16.03 -8.36
N TYR A 274 2.28 -17.05 -8.65
CA TYR A 274 3.68 -16.88 -9.02
C TYR A 274 3.83 -16.31 -10.42
N PHE A 275 5.02 -15.79 -10.73
CA PHE A 275 5.34 -15.28 -12.07
C PHE A 275 5.21 -16.33 -13.19
N ASN A 276 5.35 -17.61 -12.86
CA ASN A 276 5.12 -18.71 -13.80
C ASN A 276 3.64 -19.09 -13.98
N ARG A 277 2.71 -18.30 -13.41
CA ARG A 277 1.24 -18.46 -13.45
C ARG A 277 0.67 -19.54 -12.54
N ASN A 278 1.52 -20.28 -11.82
CA ASN A 278 1.03 -21.23 -10.83
C ASN A 278 0.43 -20.49 -9.64
N LEU A 279 -0.63 -21.06 -9.06
CA LEU A 279 -1.25 -20.54 -7.85
C LEU A 279 -0.23 -20.62 -6.71
N ALA A 280 -0.01 -19.52 -6.01
CA ALA A 280 0.87 -19.43 -4.85
C ALA A 280 0.06 -19.55 -3.55
N LYS A 281 -1.07 -18.85 -3.47
CA LYS A 281 -1.96 -18.86 -2.31
C LYS A 281 -3.42 -18.78 -2.73
N SER A 282 -4.28 -19.50 -2.02
CA SER A 282 -5.73 -19.38 -2.12
C SER A 282 -6.34 -19.34 -0.73
N TYR A 283 -7.10 -18.30 -0.44
CA TYR A 283 -7.64 -18.03 0.90
C TYR A 283 -8.93 -17.24 0.81
N ARG A 284 -9.75 -17.27 1.86
CA ARG A 284 -11.10 -16.70 1.83
C ARG A 284 -11.29 -15.63 2.89
N TYR A 285 -11.94 -14.53 2.51
CA TYR A 285 -12.44 -13.53 3.44
C TYR A 285 -13.96 -13.60 3.56
N LYS A 286 -14.46 -13.26 4.74
CA LYS A 286 -15.86 -12.94 5.02
C LYS A 286 -15.88 -11.72 5.94
N ASN A 287 -16.52 -10.63 5.50
CA ASN A 287 -16.59 -9.39 6.27
C ASN A 287 -15.22 -8.86 6.75
N ASN A 288 -14.23 -8.79 5.86
CA ASN A 288 -12.85 -8.36 6.14
C ASN A 288 -12.01 -9.28 7.05
N LEU A 289 -12.54 -10.41 7.53
CA LEU A 289 -11.80 -11.40 8.29
C LEU A 289 -11.54 -12.66 7.46
N GLU A 290 -10.38 -13.29 7.62
CA GLU A 290 -10.10 -14.58 6.98
C GLU A 290 -10.99 -15.66 7.58
N GLU A 291 -11.67 -16.41 6.72
CA GLU A 291 -12.75 -17.33 7.09
C GLU A 291 -12.86 -18.47 6.07
N GLY A 292 -12.47 -19.67 6.51
CA GLY A 292 -12.52 -20.89 5.72
C GLY A 292 -11.13 -21.38 5.30
N GLU A 293 -11.12 -22.16 4.22
CA GLU A 293 -9.93 -22.86 3.75
C GLU A 293 -8.80 -21.91 3.33
N TYR A 294 -7.58 -22.33 3.63
CA TYR A 294 -6.33 -21.68 3.28
C TYR A 294 -5.38 -22.71 2.66
N ASN A 295 -4.83 -22.39 1.50
CA ASN A 295 -3.86 -23.22 0.80
C ASN A 295 -2.68 -22.37 0.33
N GLU A 296 -1.45 -22.88 0.53
CA GLU A 296 -0.23 -22.38 -0.11
C GLU A 296 0.40 -23.47 -0.94
N PHE A 297 1.04 -23.06 -2.03
CA PHE A 297 1.70 -23.94 -2.97
C PHE A 297 3.12 -23.44 -3.23
N LEU A 298 4.01 -24.34 -3.64
CA LEU A 298 5.34 -24.03 -4.15
C LEU A 298 5.27 -23.56 -5.61
N PRO A 299 6.35 -22.97 -6.16
CA PRO A 299 6.37 -22.52 -7.55
C PRO A 299 6.05 -23.60 -8.59
N ASP A 300 6.33 -24.87 -8.30
CA ASP A 300 6.00 -26.01 -9.18
C ASP A 300 4.52 -26.43 -9.12
N GLY A 301 3.73 -25.85 -8.21
CA GLY A 301 2.33 -26.17 -7.97
C GLY A 301 2.10 -27.20 -6.85
N THR A 302 3.17 -27.70 -6.22
CA THR A 302 3.07 -28.65 -5.11
C THR A 302 2.47 -27.95 -3.88
N LEU A 303 1.46 -28.54 -3.25
CA LEU A 303 0.85 -28.01 -2.03
C LEU A 303 1.88 -28.00 -0.90
N SER A 304 2.10 -26.85 -0.25
CA SER A 304 3.07 -26.69 0.85
C SER A 304 2.40 -26.53 2.20
N VAL A 305 1.22 -25.89 2.24
CA VAL A 305 0.46 -25.66 3.47
C VAL A 305 -1.01 -25.75 3.17
N LYS A 306 -1.75 -26.39 4.08
CA LYS A 306 -3.22 -26.41 4.07
C LYS A 306 -3.75 -26.22 5.48
N GLY A 307 -4.81 -25.43 5.61
CA GLY A 307 -5.43 -25.18 6.89
C GLY A 307 -6.75 -24.43 6.77
N ASN A 308 -7.20 -23.91 7.90
CA ASN A 308 -8.45 -23.18 7.99
C ASN A 308 -8.31 -21.97 8.93
N PHE A 309 -8.95 -20.86 8.54
CA PHE A 309 -9.11 -19.67 9.37
C PHE A 309 -10.53 -19.54 9.87
N LYS A 310 -10.66 -18.97 11.07
CA LYS A 310 -11.93 -18.59 11.68
C LYS A 310 -11.76 -17.24 12.36
N ASN A 311 -12.59 -16.27 11.98
CA ASN A 311 -12.50 -14.89 12.49
C ASN A 311 -11.10 -14.26 12.35
N GLY A 312 -10.37 -14.58 11.30
CA GLY A 312 -9.02 -14.05 11.04
C GLY A 312 -7.88 -14.75 11.76
N LEU A 313 -8.14 -15.82 12.51
CA LEU A 313 -7.11 -16.61 13.23
C LEU A 313 -7.09 -18.05 12.71
N LYS A 314 -5.93 -18.70 12.73
CA LYS A 314 -5.79 -20.13 12.43
C LYS A 314 -6.62 -20.94 13.43
N ASP A 315 -7.50 -21.79 12.91
CA ASP A 315 -8.40 -22.61 13.71
C ASP A 315 -8.69 -23.94 13.01
N GLY A 316 -8.53 -25.04 13.73
CA GLY A 316 -8.74 -26.40 13.22
C GLY A 316 -7.46 -27.08 12.75
N LEU A 317 -7.60 -28.06 11.86
CA LEU A 317 -6.50 -28.88 11.37
C LEU A 317 -5.61 -28.11 10.39
N TRP A 318 -4.29 -28.21 10.58
CA TRP A 318 -3.27 -27.66 9.70
C TRP A 318 -2.28 -28.73 9.31
N GLU A 319 -1.91 -28.73 8.04
CA GLU A 319 -0.99 -29.65 7.39
C GLU A 319 0.10 -28.82 6.71
N SER A 320 1.35 -29.23 6.85
CA SER A 320 2.46 -28.70 6.08
C SER A 320 3.20 -29.82 5.37
N PHE A 321 3.70 -29.52 4.18
CA PHE A 321 4.33 -30.45 3.27
C PHE A 321 5.72 -29.95 2.87
N ARG A 322 6.60 -30.88 2.52
CA ARG A 322 7.94 -30.61 2.02
C ARG A 322 7.90 -30.39 0.50
N GLU A 323 9.05 -30.03 -0.06
CA GLU A 323 9.22 -29.81 -1.51
C GLU A 323 8.91 -31.03 -2.37
N ASP A 324 9.08 -32.24 -1.85
CA ASP A 324 8.74 -33.50 -2.52
C ASP A 324 7.26 -33.91 -2.34
N GLY A 325 6.44 -33.07 -1.70
CA GLY A 325 5.05 -33.34 -1.38
C GLY A 325 4.83 -34.26 -0.17
N SER A 326 5.90 -34.77 0.47
CA SER A 326 5.76 -35.53 1.71
C SER A 326 5.29 -34.65 2.86
N ILE A 327 4.44 -35.18 3.73
CA ILE A 327 3.96 -34.46 4.91
C ILE A 327 5.13 -34.15 5.85
N PHE A 328 5.21 -32.91 6.33
CA PHE A 328 6.19 -32.48 7.33
C PHE A 328 5.58 -32.47 8.72
N SER A 329 4.38 -31.90 8.85
CA SER A 329 3.67 -31.84 10.12
C SER A 329 2.16 -31.75 9.93
N ILE A 330 1.46 -32.22 10.96
CA ILE A 330 0.00 -32.12 11.06
C ILE A 330 -0.37 -31.88 12.52
N GLY A 331 -1.32 -30.98 12.74
CA GLY A 331 -1.85 -30.72 14.07
C GLY A 331 -2.93 -29.67 14.07
N VAL A 332 -3.45 -29.38 15.26
CA VAL A 332 -4.56 -28.43 15.42
C VAL A 332 -4.04 -27.08 15.91
N PHE A 333 -4.55 -26.02 15.29
CA PHE A 333 -4.44 -24.65 15.80
C PHE A 333 -5.76 -24.23 16.44
N LYS A 334 -5.65 -23.38 17.45
CA LYS A 334 -6.76 -22.68 18.09
C LYS A 334 -6.34 -21.24 18.35
N ASN A 335 -7.00 -20.28 17.70
CA ASN A 335 -6.68 -18.86 17.81
C ASN A 335 -5.19 -18.56 17.58
N ASP A 336 -4.62 -19.06 16.46
CA ASP A 336 -3.19 -18.93 16.09
C ASP A 336 -2.19 -19.74 16.92
N PHE A 337 -2.59 -20.37 18.02
CA PHE A 337 -1.69 -21.19 18.83
C PHE A 337 -1.84 -22.67 18.50
N GLN A 338 -0.71 -23.39 18.43
CA GLN A 338 -0.73 -24.86 18.37
C GLN A 338 -1.43 -25.39 19.62
N ASN A 339 -2.39 -26.30 19.43
CA ASN A 339 -3.21 -26.82 20.51
C ASN A 339 -3.67 -28.25 20.22
N GLY A 340 -3.55 -29.14 21.19
CA GLY A 340 -3.90 -30.56 21.05
C GLY A 340 -2.78 -31.38 20.43
N SER A 341 -3.14 -32.52 19.82
CA SER A 341 -2.17 -33.47 19.29
C SER A 341 -1.48 -32.96 18.03
N TRP A 342 -0.16 -33.15 17.99
CA TRP A 342 0.69 -32.81 16.86
C TRP A 342 1.58 -33.97 16.47
N LYS A 343 1.82 -34.12 15.17
CA LYS A 343 2.75 -35.09 14.61
C LYS A 343 3.68 -34.41 13.62
N PHE A 344 4.92 -34.81 13.64
CA PHE A 344 5.97 -34.42 12.72
C PHE A 344 6.52 -35.68 12.06
N PHE A 345 6.99 -35.55 10.82
CA PHE A 345 7.40 -36.69 10.02
C PHE A 345 8.82 -36.51 9.46
N HIS A 346 9.56 -37.60 9.44
CA HIS A 346 10.81 -37.73 8.69
C HIS A 346 10.55 -37.70 7.19
N ARG A 347 11.61 -37.51 6.40
CA ARG A 347 11.50 -37.58 4.92
C ARG A 347 11.11 -38.98 4.42
N SER A 348 11.39 -40.02 5.21
CA SER A 348 10.93 -41.40 4.93
C SER A 348 9.41 -41.57 5.04
N GLY A 349 8.69 -40.61 5.63
CA GLY A 349 7.26 -40.69 5.91
C GLY A 349 6.93 -41.29 7.28
N ASN A 350 7.92 -41.81 8.01
CA ASN A 350 7.73 -42.23 9.41
C ASN A 350 7.58 -41.01 10.33
N ILE A 351 6.85 -41.19 11.43
CA ILE A 351 6.72 -40.14 12.46
C ILE A 351 8.13 -39.86 13.02
N SER A 352 8.52 -38.59 13.10
CA SER A 352 9.74 -38.15 13.77
C SER A 352 9.49 -37.78 15.22
N SER A 353 8.33 -37.17 15.49
CA SER A 353 7.88 -36.89 16.84
C SER A 353 6.39 -36.68 16.90
N GLU A 354 5.81 -36.97 18.06
CA GLU A 354 4.41 -36.66 18.35
C GLU A 354 4.22 -36.29 19.83
N GLY A 355 3.22 -35.47 20.09
CA GLY A 355 2.92 -35.01 21.44
C GLY A 355 1.76 -34.01 21.46
N ILE A 356 1.60 -33.32 22.59
CA ILE A 356 0.53 -32.35 22.80
C ILE A 356 1.11 -30.95 22.91
N PHE A 357 0.50 -30.00 22.20
CA PHE A 357 0.69 -28.57 22.45
C PHE A 357 -0.46 -28.00 23.27
N GLY A 358 -0.15 -27.10 24.20
CA GLY A 358 -1.11 -26.25 24.90
C GLY A 358 -0.71 -24.79 24.73
N ASN A 359 -1.55 -24.00 24.05
CA ASN A 359 -1.31 -22.58 23.76
C ASN A 359 0.07 -22.30 23.15
N GLY A 360 0.52 -23.15 22.23
CA GLY A 360 1.79 -22.99 21.52
C GLY A 360 3.02 -23.57 22.23
N PHE A 361 2.87 -24.18 23.41
CA PHE A 361 3.98 -24.83 24.13
C PHE A 361 3.78 -26.34 24.20
N GLU A 362 4.86 -27.11 24.09
CA GLU A 362 4.84 -28.55 24.37
C GLU A 362 4.41 -28.80 25.81
N ILE A 363 3.44 -29.70 25.98
CA ILE A 363 2.95 -30.16 27.27
C ILE A 363 2.79 -31.69 27.26
N ASP A 364 2.78 -32.27 28.46
CA ASP A 364 2.60 -33.70 28.68
C ASP A 364 3.61 -34.53 27.88
N GLN A 365 3.26 -35.78 27.55
CA GLN A 365 4.17 -36.73 26.92
C GLN A 365 4.50 -36.34 25.48
N TRP A 366 5.78 -36.46 25.16
CA TRP A 366 6.34 -36.34 23.82
C TRP A 366 7.18 -37.56 23.50
N ILE A 367 7.02 -38.06 22.28
CA ILE A 367 7.70 -39.25 21.78
C ILE A 367 8.48 -38.83 20.53
N TYR A 368 9.74 -39.23 20.46
CA TYR A 368 10.64 -39.01 19.35
C TYR A 368 11.08 -40.35 18.79
N TYR A 369 11.23 -40.41 17.48
CA TYR A 369 11.54 -41.63 16.76
C TYR A 369 12.72 -41.43 15.82
N TYR A 370 13.52 -42.47 15.63
CA TYR A 370 14.47 -42.55 14.54
C TYR A 370 13.77 -42.59 13.18
N ASP A 371 14.50 -42.29 12.11
CA ASP A 371 13.98 -42.28 10.73
C ASP A 371 13.34 -43.62 10.30
N GLN A 372 13.76 -44.74 10.88
CA GLN A 372 13.20 -46.07 10.61
C GLN A 372 12.04 -46.44 11.56
N GLY A 373 11.55 -45.48 12.36
CA GLY A 373 10.37 -45.61 13.22
C GLY A 373 10.62 -46.20 14.61
N GLN A 374 11.86 -46.54 14.98
CA GLN A 374 12.17 -47.00 16.34
C GLN A 374 12.12 -45.84 17.32
N LEU A 375 11.73 -46.12 18.57
CA LEU A 375 11.75 -45.15 19.66
C LEU A 375 13.18 -44.60 19.86
N ASP A 376 13.30 -43.27 19.90
CA ASP A 376 14.55 -42.56 20.16
C ASP A 376 14.53 -41.92 21.55
N GLU A 377 13.51 -41.11 21.82
CA GLU A 377 13.33 -40.46 23.13
C GLU A 377 11.86 -40.46 23.54
N ILE A 378 11.60 -40.56 24.84
CA ILE A 378 10.27 -40.32 25.41
C ILE A 378 10.40 -39.59 26.74
N GLY A 379 9.53 -38.63 26.96
CA GLY A 379 9.44 -37.94 28.23
C GLY A 379 8.29 -36.95 28.21
N SER A 380 8.26 -36.04 29.18
CA SER A 380 7.21 -35.03 29.25
C SER A 380 7.77 -33.62 29.19
N TYR A 381 6.96 -32.70 28.64
CA TYR A 381 7.19 -31.27 28.69
C TYR A 381 6.21 -30.59 29.65
N SER A 382 6.65 -29.49 30.24
CA SER A 382 5.80 -28.55 30.96
C SER A 382 6.21 -27.14 30.52
N TYR A 383 5.28 -26.41 29.90
CA TYR A 383 5.51 -25.08 29.33
C TYR A 383 6.69 -25.03 28.33
N GLY A 384 6.83 -26.06 27.49
CA GLY A 384 7.91 -26.16 26.50
C GLY A 384 9.28 -26.57 27.09
N LEU A 385 9.36 -26.87 28.39
CA LEU A 385 10.60 -27.30 29.06
C LEU A 385 10.52 -28.78 29.45
N LYS A 386 11.58 -29.56 29.18
CA LYS A 386 11.66 -30.98 29.59
C LYS A 386 11.38 -31.09 31.10
N ASN A 387 10.50 -31.98 31.50
CA ASN A 387 10.08 -32.13 32.89
C ASN A 387 9.77 -33.60 33.22
N GLY A 388 10.23 -34.06 34.38
CA GLY A 388 10.11 -35.45 34.77
C GLY A 388 11.17 -36.33 34.12
N ILE A 389 10.89 -37.63 34.02
CA ILE A 389 11.83 -38.64 33.52
C ILE A 389 11.79 -38.66 31.99
N TRP A 390 12.96 -38.64 31.39
CA TRP A 390 13.21 -38.75 29.97
C TRP A 390 14.05 -39.99 29.68
N GLY A 391 13.53 -40.92 28.89
CA GLY A 391 14.29 -42.09 28.44
C GLY A 391 14.84 -41.86 27.04
N ARG A 392 16.14 -42.11 26.84
CA ARG A 392 16.79 -42.17 25.51
C ARG A 392 17.06 -43.62 25.15
N PHE A 393 16.96 -43.99 23.88
CA PHE A 393 17.08 -45.38 23.41
C PHE A 393 18.08 -45.51 22.25
N HIS A 394 18.66 -46.70 22.11
CA HIS A 394 19.40 -47.10 20.91
C HIS A 394 18.42 -47.51 19.80
N LYS A 395 18.90 -47.55 18.55
CA LYS A 395 18.10 -48.00 17.39
C LYS A 395 17.59 -49.43 17.49
N ASN A 396 18.21 -50.26 18.35
CA ASN A 396 17.75 -51.63 18.63
C ASN A 396 16.68 -51.71 19.73
N GLY A 397 16.26 -50.57 20.30
CA GLY A 397 15.23 -50.47 21.35
C GLY A 397 15.75 -50.62 22.77
N ILE A 398 17.06 -50.84 22.98
CA ILE A 398 17.65 -50.86 24.32
C ILE A 398 17.71 -49.42 24.86
N LEU A 399 17.25 -49.21 26.09
CA LEU A 399 17.38 -47.94 26.82
C LEU A 399 18.87 -47.57 26.91
N LYS A 400 19.23 -46.34 26.59
CA LYS A 400 20.57 -45.74 26.79
C LYS A 400 20.71 -45.23 28.22
N ILE A 401 19.76 -44.40 28.63
CA ILE A 401 19.87 -43.63 29.88
C ILE A 401 18.50 -43.02 30.20
N GLU A 402 18.21 -42.89 31.49
CA GLU A 402 17.11 -42.06 31.97
C GLU A 402 17.66 -40.75 32.54
N GLU A 403 17.03 -39.65 32.19
CA GLU A 403 17.37 -38.29 32.57
C GLU A 403 16.21 -37.67 33.33
N ILE A 404 16.44 -37.22 34.56
CA ILE A 404 15.42 -36.61 35.40
C ILE A 404 15.53 -35.10 35.27
N TYR A 405 14.51 -34.47 34.70
CA TYR A 405 14.44 -33.03 34.52
C TYR A 405 13.44 -32.35 35.47
N ASN A 406 13.71 -31.10 35.83
CA ASN A 406 12.78 -30.20 36.48
C ASN A 406 12.73 -28.88 35.72
N LEU A 407 11.65 -28.65 34.94
CA LEU A 407 11.45 -27.46 34.11
C LEU A 407 12.71 -27.04 33.33
N GLY A 408 13.27 -27.99 32.57
CA GLY A 408 14.43 -27.80 31.69
C GLY A 408 15.78 -27.97 32.36
N ARG A 409 15.84 -28.05 33.69
CA ARG A 409 17.08 -28.31 34.45
C ARG A 409 17.30 -29.81 34.57
N LEU A 410 18.47 -30.31 34.16
CA LEU A 410 18.83 -31.71 34.32
C LEU A 410 19.25 -31.94 35.78
N ILE A 411 18.57 -32.84 36.50
CA ILE A 411 18.78 -33.04 37.94
C ILE A 411 19.61 -34.30 38.20
N ASN A 412 19.22 -35.43 37.62
CA ASN A 412 19.88 -36.71 37.84
C ASN A 412 19.85 -37.54 36.56
N VAL A 413 20.76 -38.50 36.46
CA VAL A 413 20.79 -39.51 35.39
C VAL A 413 21.01 -40.90 35.97
N THR A 414 20.61 -41.94 35.24
CA THR A 414 21.01 -43.32 35.53
C THR A 414 22.40 -43.62 34.96
N ASP A 415 22.94 -44.80 35.22
CA ASP A 415 24.04 -45.35 34.41
C ASP A 415 23.65 -45.40 32.92
N TYR A 416 24.66 -45.40 32.05
CA TYR A 416 24.50 -45.53 30.61
C TYR A 416 24.54 -47.00 30.22
N PHE A 417 23.52 -47.46 29.51
CA PHE A 417 23.42 -48.81 28.95
C PHE A 417 23.83 -48.76 27.47
N LEU A 418 24.82 -49.58 27.11
CA LEU A 418 25.34 -49.71 25.75
C LEU A 418 24.40 -50.54 24.87
N SER A 419 24.67 -50.54 23.56
CA SER A 419 23.86 -51.23 22.56
C SER A 419 23.85 -52.75 22.69
N ASP A 420 24.76 -53.34 23.48
CA ASP A 420 24.78 -54.77 23.81
C ASP A 420 24.09 -55.11 25.15
N GLY A 421 23.57 -54.09 25.85
CA GLY A 421 22.90 -54.21 27.16
C GLY A 421 23.83 -54.13 28.37
N SER A 422 25.15 -54.06 28.19
CA SER A 422 26.08 -53.78 29.30
C SER A 422 25.97 -52.32 29.74
N ASN A 423 26.31 -52.00 31.00
CA ASN A 423 26.26 -50.63 31.50
C ASN A 423 27.64 -50.07 31.86
N VAL A 424 27.78 -48.75 31.72
CA VAL A 424 28.93 -47.94 32.09
C VAL A 424 28.45 -46.72 32.87
N SER A 425 29.33 -46.14 33.69
CA SER A 425 28.97 -44.94 34.47
C SER A 425 28.67 -43.77 33.52
N SER A 426 27.61 -43.02 33.79
CA SER A 426 27.27 -41.78 33.09
C SER A 426 27.92 -40.54 33.71
N GLY A 427 28.90 -40.71 34.59
CA GLY A 427 29.61 -39.62 35.26
C GLY A 427 29.18 -39.43 36.73
N THR A 428 29.29 -38.19 37.21
CA THR A 428 29.10 -37.81 38.62
C THR A 428 27.88 -36.93 38.87
N LEU A 429 27.10 -36.62 37.83
CA LEU A 429 25.96 -35.72 37.91
C LEU A 429 24.95 -36.16 38.97
N LYS A 430 24.75 -35.30 39.97
CA LYS A 430 23.77 -35.49 41.03
C LYS A 430 23.17 -34.17 41.48
N ASP A 431 21.85 -34.14 41.64
CA ASP A 431 21.07 -32.97 42.09
C ASP A 431 21.36 -31.70 41.26
N GLY A 432 21.70 -31.88 39.98
CA GLY A 432 22.00 -30.83 39.01
C GLY A 432 23.47 -30.43 38.89
N ASP A 433 24.35 -30.97 39.73
CA ASP A 433 25.77 -30.64 39.75
C ASP A 433 26.64 -31.84 39.41
N GLY A 434 27.67 -31.64 38.59
CA GLY A 434 28.66 -32.66 38.27
C GLY A 434 28.86 -32.89 36.77
N GLU A 435 29.52 -33.99 36.46
CA GLU A 435 29.90 -34.35 35.09
C GLU A 435 28.93 -35.40 34.52
N LEU A 436 28.49 -35.21 33.28
CA LEU A 436 27.74 -36.18 32.48
C LEU A 436 28.63 -36.69 31.35
N ILE A 437 28.71 -38.00 31.23
CA ILE A 437 29.46 -38.70 30.18
C ILE A 437 28.45 -39.39 29.25
N ASP A 438 28.59 -39.15 27.94
CA ASP A 438 27.81 -39.80 26.89
C ASP A 438 28.73 -40.65 26.01
N TYR A 439 28.18 -41.69 25.39
CA TYR A 439 28.91 -42.73 24.68
C TYR A 439 28.38 -42.92 23.26
N TYR A 440 29.28 -43.32 22.36
CA TYR A 440 28.92 -43.87 21.07
C TYR A 440 28.32 -45.27 21.22
N ASP A 441 27.59 -45.73 20.20
CA ASP A 441 26.97 -47.08 20.19
C ASP A 441 27.98 -48.23 20.42
N ASN A 442 29.26 -48.01 20.10
CA ASN A 442 30.36 -48.97 20.31
C ASN A 442 31.03 -48.88 21.70
N GLY A 443 30.51 -48.04 22.61
CA GLY A 443 31.02 -47.84 23.96
C GLY A 443 32.21 -46.89 24.10
N SER A 444 32.71 -46.30 23.00
CA SER A 444 33.72 -45.24 23.10
C SER A 444 33.11 -43.92 23.56
N LEU A 445 33.89 -43.09 24.25
CA LEU A 445 33.44 -41.77 24.74
C LEU A 445 32.98 -40.90 23.58
N PHE A 446 31.77 -40.34 23.70
CA PHE A 446 31.23 -39.38 22.76
C PHE A 446 31.39 -37.95 23.29
N SER A 447 30.96 -37.69 24.52
CA SER A 447 31.08 -36.35 25.11
C SER A 447 31.19 -36.38 26.63
N ILE A 448 31.79 -35.33 27.17
CA ILE A 448 31.85 -35.02 28.59
C ILE A 448 31.33 -33.60 28.79
N SER A 449 30.33 -33.45 29.65
CA SER A 449 29.60 -32.21 29.89
C SER A 449 29.55 -31.90 31.38
N ASN A 450 29.92 -30.67 31.77
CA ASN A 450 29.79 -30.22 33.15
C ASN A 450 28.47 -29.46 33.37
N TYR A 451 27.85 -29.70 34.51
CA TYR A 451 26.60 -29.07 34.92
C TYR A 451 26.73 -28.40 36.29
N MET A 452 26.04 -27.26 36.41
CA MET A 452 25.82 -26.57 37.68
C MET A 452 24.37 -26.11 37.75
N GLU A 453 23.69 -26.44 38.85
CA GLU A 453 22.27 -26.22 39.08
C GLU A 453 21.37 -26.78 37.95
N GLY A 454 21.81 -27.81 37.26
CA GLY A 454 21.13 -28.48 36.16
C GLY A 454 21.23 -27.76 34.81
N TYR A 455 22.08 -26.75 34.71
CA TYR A 455 22.46 -26.09 33.46
C TYR A 455 23.87 -26.49 33.05
N LEU A 456 24.12 -26.65 31.75
CA LEU A 456 25.47 -26.81 31.22
C LEU A 456 26.32 -25.61 31.66
N ASN A 457 27.40 -25.91 32.37
CA ASN A 457 28.27 -24.93 32.99
C ASN A 457 29.67 -25.49 33.20
N GLY A 458 30.68 -24.80 32.67
CA GLY A 458 32.07 -25.27 32.66
C GLY A 458 32.46 -25.91 31.33
N GLU A 459 33.50 -26.73 31.37
CA GLU A 459 34.12 -27.30 30.17
C GLU A 459 33.20 -28.34 29.51
N TYR A 460 33.12 -28.30 28.18
CA TYR A 460 32.48 -29.31 27.34
C TYR A 460 33.52 -29.89 26.39
N LYS A 461 33.54 -31.22 26.28
CA LYS A 461 34.39 -31.96 25.35
C LYS A 461 33.54 -32.94 24.55
N GLU A 462 33.77 -32.97 23.24
CA GLU A 462 33.26 -34.00 22.35
C GLU A 462 34.45 -34.71 21.70
N PHE A 463 34.32 -36.00 21.45
CA PHE A 463 35.38 -36.85 20.92
C PHE A 463 34.95 -37.45 19.58
N HIS A 464 35.90 -37.65 18.67
CA HIS A 464 35.74 -38.51 17.51
C HIS A 464 35.73 -39.99 17.97
N LEU A 465 35.19 -40.89 17.14
CA LEU A 465 35.22 -42.35 17.36
C LEU A 465 36.62 -42.93 17.64
N ASN A 466 37.70 -42.23 17.28
CA ASN A 466 39.07 -42.65 17.57
C ASN A 466 39.62 -42.10 18.92
N GLY A 467 38.75 -41.50 19.74
CA GLY A 467 39.06 -40.96 21.06
C GLY A 467 39.74 -39.59 21.05
N LYS A 468 40.05 -38.99 19.89
CA LYS A 468 40.60 -37.62 19.83
C LYS A 468 39.49 -36.60 19.96
N ASN A 469 39.77 -35.46 20.60
CA ASN A 469 38.80 -34.36 20.67
C ASN A 469 38.31 -33.96 19.28
N SER A 470 37.00 -33.79 19.16
CA SER A 470 36.28 -33.21 18.04
C SER A 470 35.92 -31.77 18.33
N ILE A 471 35.40 -31.49 19.53
CA ILE A 471 34.99 -30.16 19.95
C ILE A 471 35.42 -29.93 21.40
N ILE A 472 35.91 -28.72 21.70
CA ILE A 472 36.16 -28.27 23.08
C ILE A 472 35.64 -26.85 23.22
N GLY A 473 34.96 -26.58 24.33
CA GLY A 473 34.47 -25.24 24.63
C GLY A 473 34.02 -25.13 26.08
N ASN A 474 33.47 -23.98 26.44
CA ASN A 474 32.88 -23.77 27.76
C ASN A 474 31.44 -23.30 27.63
N TYR A 475 30.61 -23.74 28.56
CA TYR A 475 29.26 -23.25 28.76
C TYR A 475 29.16 -22.41 30.02
N LYS A 476 28.23 -21.47 30.02
CA LYS A 476 27.72 -20.78 31.20
C LYS A 476 26.21 -20.71 31.09
N ASN A 477 25.49 -21.42 31.96
CA ASN A 477 24.03 -21.48 31.97
C ASN A 477 23.43 -21.83 30.59
N ASN A 478 23.86 -22.96 30.01
CA ASN A 478 23.49 -23.43 28.66
C ASN A 478 23.97 -22.58 27.48
N LEU A 479 24.61 -21.42 27.71
CA LEU A 479 25.15 -20.57 26.65
C LEU A 479 26.63 -20.86 26.41
N LYS A 480 27.01 -20.99 25.14
CA LYS A 480 28.43 -21.10 24.74
C LYS A 480 29.14 -19.81 25.12
N VAL A 481 30.26 -19.91 25.82
CA VAL A 481 31.08 -18.75 26.20
C VAL A 481 32.54 -18.98 25.84
N GLY A 482 33.26 -17.89 25.56
CA GLY A 482 34.68 -17.94 25.27
C GLY A 482 35.00 -18.59 23.92
N TYR A 483 36.15 -19.24 23.82
CA TYR A 483 36.58 -19.87 22.57
C TYR A 483 36.11 -21.31 22.47
N TRP A 484 35.54 -21.64 21.32
CA TRP A 484 35.16 -22.98 20.90
C TRP A 484 36.08 -23.43 19.78
N TYR A 485 36.61 -24.62 19.94
CA TYR A 485 37.58 -25.23 19.05
C TYR A 485 36.98 -26.47 18.42
N THR A 486 37.11 -26.59 17.11
CA THR A 486 36.77 -27.81 16.37
C THR A 486 38.03 -28.42 15.80
N TYR A 487 38.17 -29.73 15.92
CA TYR A 487 39.32 -30.50 15.49
C TYR A 487 38.89 -31.57 14.48
N ASN A 488 39.73 -31.84 13.48
CA ASN A 488 39.51 -32.98 12.59
C ASN A 488 39.91 -34.31 13.26
N LYS A 489 39.60 -35.43 12.59
CA LYS A 489 39.93 -36.79 13.07
C LYS A 489 41.43 -37.03 13.34
N ARG A 490 42.34 -36.20 12.82
CA ARG A 490 43.78 -36.29 13.10
C ARG A 490 44.18 -35.54 14.38
N GLY A 491 43.29 -34.72 14.93
CA GLY A 491 43.51 -33.87 16.09
C GLY A 491 44.01 -32.46 15.74
N LEU A 492 43.91 -32.06 14.47
CA LEU A 492 44.31 -30.71 14.05
C LEU A 492 43.10 -29.78 14.14
N GLU A 493 43.31 -28.59 14.70
CA GLU A 493 42.30 -27.53 14.75
C GLU A 493 41.87 -27.14 13.32
N VAL A 494 40.57 -27.16 13.08
CA VAL A 494 39.96 -26.77 11.80
C VAL A 494 39.12 -25.51 11.93
N LYS A 495 38.67 -25.16 13.13
CA LYS A 495 37.80 -24.01 13.37
C LYS A 495 38.00 -23.49 14.79
N LYS A 496 37.99 -22.16 14.91
CA LYS A 496 37.96 -21.45 16.18
C LYS A 496 36.92 -20.34 16.12
N GLU A 497 35.95 -20.39 17.03
CA GLU A 497 34.89 -19.40 17.15
C GLU A 497 34.87 -18.79 18.55
N LYS A 498 34.61 -17.49 18.64
CA LYS A 498 34.48 -16.79 19.91
C LYS A 498 33.01 -16.49 20.17
N TYR A 499 32.55 -16.81 21.37
CA TYR A 499 31.24 -16.49 21.89
C TYR A 499 31.39 -15.56 23.09
N ASP A 500 30.39 -14.68 23.25
CA ASP A 500 30.39 -13.62 24.25
C ASP A 500 30.13 -14.14 25.68
#